data_AF-A0A976CV20-F1
#
_entry.id   AF-A0A976CV20-F1
#
_cell.length_a   1.000
_cell.length_b   1.000
_cell.length_c   1.000
_cell.angle_alpha   90.00
_cell.angle_beta   90.00
_cell.angle_gamma   90.00
#
_symmetry.space_group_name_H-M   'P 1'
#
loop_
_entity.id
_entity.type
_entity.pdbx_description
1 polymer ?
#
loop_
_entity_poly.entity_id
_entity_poly.type
_entity_poly.pdbx_seq_one_letter_code
_entity_poly.pdbx_strand_id
1 'polypeptide(L)'
;MKILPHAIACLLLIAGWVFYFLAKSSASDMREMAAKIDDAQWISNDLPEQLKASQDSSEKKALAALIKNLKNRDTDQDETYDAAILLADEMDGSSTFVGIFLVFLSAGYAGICFVIYVLPQLAQRATHTIFDSGEMIEPDAMSLARSKLAQGEYLDAMEEFRKAAEKDAANRMPWMEIIKIQRDVLSDPSAAAQTIREVLEIHPWPEDDAAYFLFRLAEIQHTDLQDLESARAALQRVIQQFPETRHSANAHHQLQSWELA
;
A
#
# COMPACT_ATOMS: atom_id res chain seq x y z
N MET A 1 3.75 -12.63 -9.25
CA MET A 1 4.96 -13.23 -8.64
C MET A 1 5.06 -13.14 -7.10
N LYS A 2 4.25 -12.33 -6.37
CA LYS A 2 4.41 -12.11 -4.91
C LYS A 2 3.91 -13.24 -3.98
N ILE A 3 3.13 -14.21 -4.49
CA ILE A 3 2.47 -15.25 -3.67
C ILE A 3 3.37 -16.48 -3.45
N LEU A 4 4.26 -16.78 -4.40
CA LEU A 4 5.14 -17.95 -4.35
C LEU A 4 5.99 -18.07 -3.07
N PRO A 5 6.65 -17.00 -2.55
CA PRO A 5 7.44 -17.13 -1.33
C PRO A 5 6.59 -17.39 -0.08
N HIS A 6 5.34 -16.91 -0.03
CA HIS A 6 4.44 -17.12 1.10
C HIS A 6 3.93 -18.57 1.12
N ALA A 7 3.60 -19.11 -0.06
CA ALA A 7 3.20 -20.51 -0.18
C ALA A 7 4.31 -21.47 0.28
N ILE A 8 5.57 -21.18 -0.09
CA ILE A 8 6.73 -21.98 0.34
C ILE A 8 6.92 -21.90 1.86
N ALA A 9 6.85 -20.69 2.45
CA ALA A 9 6.98 -20.51 3.90
C ALA A 9 5.89 -21.27 4.67
N CYS A 10 4.63 -21.19 4.23
CA CYS A 10 3.52 -21.93 4.85
C CYS A 10 3.72 -23.44 4.73
N LEU A 11 4.14 -23.95 3.57
CA LEU A 11 4.40 -25.38 3.38
C LEU A 11 5.50 -25.89 4.31
N LEU A 12 6.58 -25.12 4.48
CA LEU A 12 7.67 -25.48 5.40
C LEU A 12 7.20 -25.51 6.86
N LEU A 13 6.40 -24.53 7.29
CA LEU A 13 5.84 -24.50 8.63
C LEU A 13 4.87 -25.66 8.87
N ILE A 14 4.00 -25.97 7.90
CA ILE A 14 3.08 -27.11 7.98
C ILE A 14 3.86 -28.42 8.09
N ALA A 15 4.86 -28.63 7.23
CA ALA A 15 5.71 -29.81 7.29
C ALA A 15 6.44 -29.92 8.63
N GLY A 16 6.92 -28.80 9.18
CA GLY A 16 7.54 -28.73 10.50
C GLY A 16 6.58 -29.14 11.62
N TRP A 17 5.36 -28.61 11.64
CA TRP A 17 4.35 -28.96 12.64
C TRP A 17 3.91 -30.43 12.53
N VAL A 18 3.73 -30.95 11.31
CA VAL A 18 3.46 -32.38 11.09
C VAL A 18 4.59 -33.24 11.66
N PHE A 19 5.85 -32.89 11.38
CA PHE A 19 7.00 -33.60 11.93
C PHE A 19 7.05 -33.55 13.47
N TYR A 20 6.79 -32.38 14.06
CA TYR A 20 6.71 -32.22 15.51
C TYR A 20 5.66 -33.15 16.14
N PHE A 21 4.44 -33.19 15.60
CA PHE A 21 3.39 -34.05 16.12
C PHE A 21 3.72 -35.55 15.98
N LEU A 22 4.33 -35.95 14.86
CA LEU A 22 4.78 -37.33 14.67
C LEU A 22 5.88 -37.71 15.67
N ALA A 23 6.84 -36.82 15.91
CA ALA A 23 7.91 -37.05 16.90
C ALA A 23 7.35 -37.14 18.33
N LYS A 24 6.41 -36.25 18.69
CA LYS A 24 5.75 -36.25 20.00
C LYS A 24 4.91 -37.50 20.23
N SER A 25 4.16 -37.94 19.20
CA SER A 25 3.41 -39.20 19.24
C SER A 25 4.34 -40.40 19.40
N SER A 26 5.47 -40.42 18.69
CA SER A 26 6.40 -41.54 18.82
C SER A 26 7.05 -41.62 20.20
N ALA A 27 7.25 -40.48 20.88
CA ALA A 27 7.71 -40.46 22.27
C ALA A 27 6.64 -41.01 23.24
N SER A 28 5.36 -40.67 23.03
CA SER A 28 4.27 -41.25 23.84
C SER A 28 4.11 -42.75 23.62
N ASP A 29 4.20 -43.21 22.37
CA ASP A 29 4.13 -44.64 22.03
C ASP A 29 5.28 -45.42 22.71
N MET A 30 6.47 -44.81 22.81
CA MET A 30 7.60 -45.41 23.51
C MET A 30 7.41 -45.46 25.03
N ARG A 31 6.74 -44.46 25.63
CA ARG A 31 6.37 -44.49 27.06
C ARG A 31 5.32 -45.55 27.36
N GLU A 32 4.33 -45.69 26.50
CA GLU A 32 3.33 -46.76 26.61
C GLU A 32 3.99 -48.15 26.47
N MET A 33 4.93 -48.28 25.53
CA MET A 33 5.73 -49.49 25.39
C MET A 33 6.55 -49.80 26.65
N ALA A 34 7.18 -48.79 27.26
CA ALA A 34 7.91 -48.97 28.53
C ALA A 34 6.98 -49.51 29.63
N ALA A 35 5.76 -48.98 29.76
CA ALA A 35 4.79 -49.49 30.72
C ALA A 35 4.40 -50.96 30.44
N LYS A 36 4.21 -51.34 29.17
CA LYS A 36 3.94 -52.74 28.80
C LYS A 36 5.11 -53.67 29.11
N ILE A 37 6.34 -53.21 28.92
CA ILE A 37 7.55 -53.97 29.26
C ILE A 37 7.59 -54.26 30.76
N ASP A 38 7.24 -53.28 31.59
CA ASP A 38 7.18 -53.43 33.04
C ASP A 38 6.06 -54.40 33.48
N ASP A 39 4.84 -54.17 32.97
CA ASP A 39 3.66 -55.00 33.29
C ASP A 39 3.81 -56.47 32.87
N ALA A 40 4.40 -56.70 31.70
CA ALA A 40 4.56 -58.04 31.12
C ALA A 40 5.93 -58.67 31.40
N GLN A 41 6.81 -57.96 32.12
CA GLN A 41 8.16 -58.38 32.48
C GLN A 41 9.03 -58.78 31.27
N TRP A 42 8.91 -58.04 30.17
CA TRP A 42 9.65 -58.35 28.95
C TRP A 42 11.14 -58.04 29.10
N ILE A 43 11.97 -58.94 28.60
CA ILE A 43 13.41 -58.71 28.44
C ILE A 43 13.76 -58.43 26.98
N SER A 44 14.96 -57.90 26.72
CA SER A 44 15.50 -57.64 25.37
C SER A 44 15.27 -58.79 24.37
N ASN A 45 15.39 -60.04 24.81
CA ASN A 45 15.24 -61.23 23.99
C ASN A 45 13.79 -61.52 23.55
N ASP A 46 12.80 -61.01 24.27
CA ASP A 46 11.38 -61.18 23.93
C ASP A 46 10.94 -60.19 22.85
N LEU A 47 11.60 -59.02 22.76
CA LEU A 47 11.20 -57.91 21.89
C LEU A 47 11.08 -58.30 20.40
N PRO A 48 11.97 -59.12 19.80
CA PRO A 48 11.84 -59.53 18.41
C PRO A 48 10.62 -60.43 18.15
N GLU A 49 10.18 -61.21 19.14
CA GLU A 49 8.97 -62.02 19.05
C GLU A 49 7.73 -61.12 19.19
N GLN A 50 7.72 -60.21 20.15
CA GLN A 50 6.64 -59.23 20.31
C GLN A 50 6.47 -58.34 19.08
N LEU A 51 7.57 -57.96 18.41
CA LEU A 51 7.52 -57.19 17.16
C LEU A 51 6.78 -57.94 16.03
N LYS A 52 6.93 -59.27 15.97
CA LYS A 52 6.23 -60.12 15.00
C LYS A 52 4.78 -60.36 15.39
N ALA A 53 4.51 -60.49 16.69
CA ALA A 53 3.18 -60.77 17.24
C ALA A 53 2.26 -59.54 17.23
N SER A 54 2.83 -58.34 17.38
CA SER A 54 2.08 -57.09 17.38
C SER A 54 1.32 -56.91 16.05
N GLN A 55 0.08 -56.41 16.14
CA GLN A 55 -0.69 -55.97 14.98
C GLN A 55 -0.71 -54.44 14.85
N ASP A 56 -0.36 -53.73 15.92
CA ASP A 56 -0.40 -52.27 15.98
C ASP A 56 0.85 -51.66 15.31
N SER A 57 0.63 -50.66 14.45
CA SER A 57 1.71 -50.00 13.74
C SER A 57 2.55 -49.09 14.63
N SER A 58 1.99 -48.49 15.68
CA SER A 58 2.75 -47.66 16.64
C SER A 58 3.66 -48.55 17.49
N GLU A 59 3.10 -49.62 18.03
CA GLU A 59 3.78 -50.62 18.85
C GLU A 59 4.96 -51.25 18.10
N LYS A 60 4.76 -51.64 16.83
CA LYS A 60 5.85 -52.12 15.97
C LYS A 60 6.98 -51.12 15.79
N LYS A 61 6.66 -49.85 15.63
CA LYS A 61 7.68 -48.79 15.47
C LYS A 61 8.45 -48.58 16.76
N ALA A 62 7.76 -48.56 17.91
CA ALA A 62 8.38 -48.44 19.23
C ALA A 62 9.30 -49.64 19.51
N LEU A 63 8.84 -50.87 19.30
CA LEU A 63 9.66 -52.09 19.44
C LEU A 63 10.86 -52.08 18.51
N ALA A 64 10.68 -51.74 17.23
CA ALA A 64 11.79 -51.66 16.28
C ALA A 64 12.82 -50.59 16.67
N ALA A 65 12.37 -49.44 17.18
CA ALA A 65 13.24 -48.38 17.67
C ALA A 65 14.02 -48.83 18.92
N LEU A 66 13.37 -49.50 19.86
CA LEU A 66 14.00 -50.03 21.07
C LEU A 66 15.01 -51.12 20.76
N ILE A 67 14.66 -52.11 19.93
CA ILE A 67 15.58 -53.18 19.47
C ILE A 67 16.82 -52.56 18.82
N LYS A 68 16.62 -51.54 17.97
CA LYS A 68 17.72 -50.82 17.32
C LYS A 68 18.60 -50.08 18.34
N ASN A 69 18.01 -49.48 19.38
CA ASN A 69 18.74 -48.80 20.45
C ASN A 69 19.57 -49.78 21.29
N LEU A 70 18.99 -50.94 21.62
CA LEU A 70 19.61 -51.98 22.43
C LEU A 70 20.73 -52.73 21.70
N LYS A 71 20.81 -52.70 20.36
CA LYS A 71 21.91 -53.28 19.56
C LYS A 71 22.27 -54.74 19.92
N ASN A 72 21.27 -55.58 20.22
CA ASN A 72 21.45 -56.97 20.67
C ASN A 72 22.20 -57.12 22.00
N ARG A 73 22.11 -56.15 22.90
CA ARG A 73 22.53 -56.33 24.29
C ARG A 73 21.50 -57.19 25.00
N ASP A 74 21.96 -58.24 25.67
CA ASP A 74 21.16 -58.98 26.64
C ASP A 74 20.98 -58.10 27.88
N THR A 75 19.76 -57.60 28.05
CA THR A 75 19.32 -56.79 29.20
C THR A 75 18.24 -57.54 29.98
N ASP A 76 18.24 -57.37 31.29
CA ASP A 76 17.15 -57.82 32.16
C ASP A 76 15.91 -56.90 32.04
N GLN A 77 14.87 -57.16 32.84
CA GLN A 77 13.62 -56.39 32.78
C GLN A 77 13.88 -54.91 33.06
N ASP A 78 14.58 -54.61 34.15
CA ASP A 78 14.82 -53.25 34.62
C ASP A 78 15.67 -52.48 33.60
N GLU A 79 16.72 -53.10 33.06
CA GLU A 79 17.56 -52.50 32.02
C GLU A 79 16.80 -52.27 30.70
N THR A 80 15.85 -53.16 30.35
CA THR A 80 15.02 -53.04 29.14
C THR A 80 14.00 -51.91 29.30
N TYR A 81 13.39 -51.81 30.48
CA TYR A 81 12.50 -50.71 30.85
C TYR A 81 13.22 -49.37 30.85
N ASP A 82 14.38 -49.28 31.50
CA ASP A 82 15.19 -48.06 31.57
C ASP A 82 15.62 -47.60 30.18
N ALA A 83 16.02 -48.52 29.31
CA ALA A 83 16.35 -48.20 27.91
C ALA A 83 15.14 -47.64 27.14
N ALA A 84 13.94 -48.17 27.38
CA ALA A 84 12.71 -47.67 26.79
C ALA A 84 12.36 -46.25 27.28
N ILE A 85 12.50 -45.98 28.58
CA ILE A 85 12.27 -44.66 29.17
C ILE A 85 13.30 -43.64 28.68
N LEU A 86 14.59 -43.99 28.69
CA LEU A 86 15.66 -43.11 28.18
C LEU A 86 15.43 -42.73 26.72
N LEU A 87 15.05 -43.70 25.89
CA LEU A 87 14.73 -43.45 24.48
C LEU A 87 13.51 -42.53 24.34
N ALA A 88 12.47 -42.77 25.14
CA ALA A 88 11.28 -41.93 25.16
C ALA A 88 11.61 -40.48 25.55
N ASP A 89 12.44 -40.29 26.57
CA ASP A 89 12.85 -38.96 27.04
C ASP A 89 13.77 -38.24 26.05
N GLU A 90 14.66 -38.95 25.36
CA GLU A 90 15.48 -38.38 24.27
C GLU A 90 14.59 -37.87 23.12
N MET A 91 13.62 -38.68 22.71
CA MET A 91 12.64 -38.33 21.67
C MET A 91 11.75 -37.15 22.11
N ASP A 92 11.33 -37.14 23.38
CA ASP A 92 10.51 -36.08 23.95
C ASP A 92 11.28 -34.75 24.05
N GLY A 93 12.54 -34.80 24.51
CA GLY A 93 13.42 -33.64 24.57
C GLY A 93 13.70 -33.04 23.19
N SER A 94 14.02 -33.90 22.20
CA SER A 94 14.24 -33.47 20.81
C SER A 94 13.00 -32.83 20.20
N SER A 95 11.83 -33.47 20.34
CA SER A 95 10.58 -32.93 19.84
C SER A 95 10.19 -31.61 20.52
N THR A 96 10.43 -31.48 21.83
CA THR A 96 10.17 -30.26 22.60
C THR A 96 11.02 -29.08 22.10
N PHE A 97 12.32 -29.30 21.85
CA PHE A 97 13.20 -28.29 21.27
C PHE A 97 12.70 -27.83 19.88
N VAL A 98 12.35 -28.78 19.01
CA VAL A 98 11.80 -28.48 17.68
C VAL A 98 10.49 -27.69 17.78
N GLY A 99 9.61 -28.07 18.72
CA GLY A 99 8.34 -27.37 18.97
C GLY A 99 8.55 -25.91 19.35
N ILE A 100 9.47 -25.63 20.29
CA ILE A 100 9.81 -24.25 20.70
C ILE A 100 10.31 -23.45 19.49
N PHE A 101 11.21 -24.03 18.70
CA PHE A 101 11.74 -23.38 17.51
C PHE A 101 10.65 -23.06 16.48
N LEU A 102 9.72 -24.00 16.24
CA LEU A 102 8.58 -23.81 15.33
C LEU A 102 7.62 -22.72 15.82
N VAL A 103 7.41 -22.59 17.13
CA VAL A 103 6.61 -21.50 17.71
C VAL A 103 7.25 -20.15 17.39
N PHE A 104 8.56 -19.98 17.59
CA PHE A 104 9.25 -18.74 17.26
C PHE A 104 9.21 -18.42 15.76
N LEU A 105 9.42 -19.42 14.89
CA LEU A 105 9.32 -19.23 13.44
C LEU A 105 7.90 -18.84 13.01
N SER A 106 6.88 -19.52 13.55
CA SER A 106 5.48 -19.25 13.24
C SER A 106 5.07 -17.85 13.71
N ALA A 107 5.44 -17.47 14.94
CA ALA A 107 5.16 -16.15 15.50
C ALA A 107 5.90 -15.03 14.74
N GLY A 108 7.17 -15.23 14.41
CA GLY A 108 7.97 -14.28 13.63
C GLY A 108 7.38 -14.06 12.23
N TYR A 109 7.02 -15.14 11.53
CA TYR A 109 6.38 -15.04 10.23
C TYR A 109 5.01 -14.34 10.30
N ALA A 110 4.18 -14.69 11.27
CA ALA A 110 2.89 -14.04 11.51
C ALA A 110 3.07 -12.53 11.80
N GLY A 111 4.07 -12.16 12.60
CA GLY A 111 4.41 -10.76 12.89
C GLY A 111 4.83 -9.98 11.64
N ILE A 112 5.67 -10.55 10.78
CA ILE A 112 6.05 -9.93 9.50
C ILE A 112 4.83 -9.74 8.61
N CYS A 113 3.99 -10.76 8.46
CA CYS A 113 2.73 -10.66 7.69
C CYS A 113 1.79 -9.61 8.29
N PHE A 114 1.71 -9.50 9.62
CA PHE A 114 0.92 -8.47 10.29
C PHE A 114 1.42 -7.07 9.91
N VAL A 115 2.73 -6.82 9.99
CA VAL A 115 3.32 -5.52 9.64
C VAL A 115 3.15 -5.19 8.16
N ILE A 116 3.28 -6.16 7.25
CA ILE A 116 3.20 -5.91 5.80
C ILE A 116 1.76 -5.78 5.31
N TYR A 117 0.80 -6.51 5.89
CA TYR A 117 -0.55 -6.60 5.35
C TYR A 117 -1.63 -6.00 6.24
N VAL A 118 -1.52 -6.15 7.56
CA VAL A 118 -2.57 -5.71 8.50
C VAL A 118 -2.31 -4.28 8.97
N LEU A 119 -1.07 -3.96 9.31
CA LEU A 119 -0.69 -2.64 9.80
C LEU A 119 -0.97 -1.52 8.78
N PRO A 120 -0.73 -1.69 7.46
CA PRO A 120 -1.08 -0.65 6.49
C PRO A 120 -2.60 -0.44 6.38
N GLN A 121 -3.40 -1.49 6.54
CA GLN A 121 -4.86 -1.38 6.52
C GLN A 121 -5.40 -0.68 7.77
N LEU A 122 -4.82 -0.98 8.93
CA LEU A 122 -5.12 -0.26 10.19
C LEU A 122 -4.69 1.21 10.10
N ALA A 123 -3.50 1.47 9.55
CA ALA A 123 -3.02 2.83 9.33
C ALA A 123 -3.95 3.59 8.39
N GLN A 124 -4.34 3.02 7.25
CA GLN A 124 -5.31 3.62 6.35
C GLN A 124 -6.63 3.94 7.07
N ARG A 125 -7.20 2.99 7.84
CA ARG A 125 -8.43 3.23 8.60
C ARG A 125 -8.29 4.33 9.66
N ALA A 126 -7.19 4.32 10.41
CA ALA A 126 -6.91 5.32 11.43
C ALA A 126 -6.71 6.72 10.82
N THR A 127 -5.97 6.79 9.70
CA THR A 127 -5.79 8.01 8.91
C THR A 127 -7.14 8.52 8.40
N HIS A 128 -8.00 7.68 7.83
CA HIS A 128 -9.34 8.10 7.41
C HIS A 128 -10.16 8.62 8.59
N THR A 129 -10.20 7.94 9.74
CA THR A 129 -11.00 8.43 10.89
C THR A 129 -10.50 9.73 11.52
N ILE A 130 -9.21 10.03 11.43
CA ILE A 130 -8.58 11.24 12.02
C ILE A 130 -8.54 12.39 11.03
N PHE A 131 -8.37 12.11 9.73
CA PHE A 131 -8.34 13.13 8.68
C PHE A 131 -9.74 13.42 8.07
N ASP A 132 -10.68 12.46 8.03
CA ASP A 132 -12.06 12.72 7.57
C ASP A 132 -12.96 13.35 8.66
N SER A 133 -12.51 13.47 9.91
CA SER A 133 -13.31 14.07 10.98
C SER A 133 -13.23 15.61 11.04
N GLY A 134 -13.02 16.30 9.92
CA GLY A 134 -12.84 17.76 9.91
C GLY A 134 -13.46 18.52 8.72
N GLU A 135 -13.49 17.96 7.53
CA GLU A 135 -14.17 18.56 6.37
C GLU A 135 -14.27 17.46 5.30
N MET A 136 -15.48 17.15 4.81
CA MET A 136 -15.57 16.53 3.51
C MET A 136 -14.96 17.54 2.54
N ILE A 137 -13.71 17.32 2.12
CA ILE A 137 -13.16 18.06 0.98
C ILE A 137 -14.04 17.62 -0.18
N GLU A 138 -15.04 18.46 -0.46
CA GLU A 138 -15.79 18.42 -1.69
C GLU A 138 -14.75 18.22 -2.79
N PRO A 139 -14.83 17.15 -3.61
CA PRO A 139 -13.79 16.82 -4.56
C PRO A 139 -13.43 18.09 -5.33
N ASP A 140 -12.16 18.52 -5.25
CA ASP A 140 -11.67 19.77 -5.87
C ASP A 140 -12.37 19.93 -7.20
N ALA A 141 -13.15 21.01 -7.36
CA ALA A 141 -14.05 21.20 -8.48
C ALA A 141 -13.33 21.05 -9.84
N MET A 142 -12.00 21.26 -9.86
CA MET A 142 -11.15 21.14 -11.04
C MET A 142 -10.44 19.78 -11.21
N SER A 143 -10.61 18.81 -10.29
CA SER A 143 -9.90 17.53 -10.31
C SER A 143 -10.13 16.73 -11.60
N LEU A 144 -11.40 16.64 -12.04
CA LEU A 144 -11.75 15.99 -13.30
C LEU A 144 -11.17 16.71 -14.52
N ALA A 145 -11.23 18.05 -14.52
CA ALA A 145 -10.66 18.87 -15.59
C ALA A 145 -9.14 18.66 -15.72
N ARG A 146 -8.42 18.63 -14.60
CA ARG A 146 -6.97 18.35 -14.56
C ARG A 146 -6.63 16.94 -15.03
N SER A 147 -7.46 15.95 -14.71
CA SER A 147 -7.29 14.58 -15.20
C SER A 147 -7.39 14.51 -16.73
N LYS A 148 -8.41 15.14 -17.32
CA LYS A 148 -8.57 15.22 -18.78
C LYS A 148 -7.43 15.98 -19.44
N LEU A 149 -6.99 17.09 -18.84
CA LEU A 149 -5.83 17.85 -19.31
C LEU A 149 -4.57 16.98 -19.36
N ALA A 150 -4.31 16.18 -18.33
CA ALA A 150 -3.18 15.26 -18.26
C ALA A 150 -3.25 14.12 -19.30
N GLN A 151 -4.45 13.75 -19.73
CA GLN A 151 -4.69 12.74 -20.78
C GLN A 151 -4.56 13.33 -22.19
N GLY A 152 -4.40 14.65 -22.33
CA GLY A 152 -4.37 15.33 -23.63
C GLY A 152 -5.76 15.62 -24.21
N GLU A 153 -6.82 15.38 -23.43
CA GLU A 153 -8.21 15.64 -23.82
C GLU A 153 -8.57 17.11 -23.60
N TYR A 154 -7.95 18.01 -24.38
CA TYR A 154 -7.97 19.45 -24.10
C TYR A 154 -9.35 20.09 -24.19
N LEU A 155 -10.17 19.71 -25.18
CA LEU A 155 -11.53 20.24 -25.33
C LEU A 155 -12.43 19.81 -24.17
N ASP A 156 -12.34 18.53 -23.79
CA ASP A 156 -13.10 17.98 -22.68
C ASP A 156 -12.62 18.55 -21.33
N ALA A 157 -11.32 18.81 -21.18
CA ALA A 157 -10.76 19.49 -20.02
C ALA A 157 -11.30 20.92 -19.88
N MET A 158 -11.35 21.68 -20.97
CA MET A 158 -11.92 23.03 -20.98
C MET A 158 -13.41 23.03 -20.61
N GLU A 159 -14.18 22.04 -21.04
CA GLU A 159 -15.58 21.90 -20.63
C GLU A 159 -15.72 21.65 -19.12
N GLU A 160 -14.91 20.77 -18.55
CA GLU A 160 -14.91 20.53 -17.10
C GLU A 160 -14.42 21.73 -16.30
N PHE A 161 -13.46 22.52 -16.81
CA PHE A 161 -13.08 23.78 -16.19
C PHE A 161 -14.24 24.79 -16.19
N ARG A 162 -15.05 24.86 -17.25
CA ARG A 162 -16.27 25.71 -17.25
C ARG A 162 -17.27 25.26 -16.19
N LYS A 163 -17.51 23.94 -16.07
CA LYS A 163 -18.36 23.39 -15.01
C LYS A 163 -17.81 23.70 -13.60
N ALA A 164 -16.49 23.72 -13.44
CA ALA A 164 -15.86 24.12 -12.18
C ALA A 164 -16.09 25.61 -11.88
N ALA A 165 -16.03 26.48 -12.90
CA ALA A 165 -16.34 27.91 -12.76
C ALA A 165 -17.82 28.17 -12.43
N GLU A 166 -18.75 27.34 -12.91
CA GLU A 166 -20.17 27.45 -12.55
C GLU A 166 -20.43 27.15 -11.07
N LYS A 167 -19.63 26.29 -10.44
CA LYS A 167 -19.76 25.92 -9.03
C LYS A 167 -19.24 27.02 -8.10
N ASP A 168 -18.21 27.73 -8.52
CA ASP A 168 -17.65 28.88 -7.80
C ASP A 168 -17.30 29.99 -8.80
N ALA A 169 -18.27 30.87 -9.04
CA ALA A 169 -18.14 31.95 -10.00
C ALA A 169 -16.99 32.90 -9.65
N ALA A 170 -16.71 33.11 -8.36
CA ALA A 170 -15.63 34.02 -7.95
C ALA A 170 -14.23 33.41 -8.15
N ASN A 171 -14.12 32.13 -8.45
CA ASN A 171 -12.85 31.46 -8.67
C ASN A 171 -12.34 31.70 -10.10
N ARG A 172 -11.30 32.52 -10.24
CA ARG A 172 -10.65 32.77 -11.54
C ARG A 172 -9.84 31.57 -12.08
N MET A 173 -9.48 30.60 -11.24
CA MET A 173 -8.53 29.54 -11.61
C MET A 173 -8.96 28.67 -12.80
N PRO A 174 -10.23 28.23 -12.92
CA PRO A 174 -10.66 27.44 -14.07
C PRO A 174 -10.53 28.22 -15.39
N TRP A 175 -10.83 29.51 -15.39
CA TRP A 175 -10.66 30.38 -16.55
C TRP A 175 -9.20 30.54 -16.94
N MET A 176 -8.30 30.69 -15.96
CA MET A 176 -6.86 30.74 -16.21
C MET A 176 -6.34 29.48 -16.92
N GLU A 177 -6.81 28.29 -16.50
CA GLU A 177 -6.44 27.04 -17.15
C GLU A 177 -6.99 26.95 -18.58
N ILE A 178 -8.23 27.38 -18.82
CA ILE A 178 -8.82 27.46 -20.17
C ILE A 178 -7.97 28.37 -21.09
N ILE A 179 -7.63 29.57 -20.62
CA ILE A 179 -6.82 30.55 -21.36
C ILE A 179 -5.44 29.97 -21.67
N LYS A 180 -4.82 29.30 -20.69
CA LYS A 180 -3.51 28.65 -20.86
C LYS A 180 -3.56 27.51 -21.88
N ILE A 181 -4.59 26.67 -21.83
CA ILE A 181 -4.79 25.59 -22.80
C ILE A 181 -4.93 26.18 -24.21
N GLN A 182 -5.79 27.19 -24.39
CA GLN A 182 -5.99 27.84 -25.69
C GLN A 182 -4.70 28.46 -26.23
N ARG A 183 -4.00 29.25 -25.40
CA ARG A 183 -2.78 29.96 -25.80
C ARG A 183 -1.60 29.01 -26.04
N ASP A 184 -1.26 28.20 -25.04
CA ASP A 184 0.04 27.50 -24.98
C ASP A 184 -0.04 26.10 -25.62
N VAL A 185 -1.17 25.42 -25.50
CA VAL A 185 -1.32 24.03 -25.94
C VAL A 185 -1.95 23.97 -27.33
N LEU A 186 -3.08 24.66 -27.53
CA LEU A 186 -3.78 24.69 -28.81
C LEU A 186 -3.19 25.72 -29.79
N SER A 187 -2.26 26.56 -29.32
CA SER A 187 -1.66 27.64 -30.13
C SER A 187 -2.71 28.57 -30.76
N ASP A 188 -3.81 28.82 -30.04
CA ASP A 188 -4.90 29.71 -30.44
C ASP A 188 -5.00 30.91 -29.46
N PRO A 189 -4.09 31.89 -29.60
CA PRO A 189 -4.11 33.10 -28.76
C PRO A 189 -5.35 33.97 -29.01
N SER A 190 -5.98 33.87 -30.17
CA SER A 190 -7.22 34.60 -30.49
C SER A 190 -8.38 34.10 -29.65
N ALA A 191 -8.53 32.77 -29.52
CA ALA A 191 -9.50 32.15 -28.64
C ALA A 191 -9.22 32.49 -27.16
N ALA A 192 -7.95 32.47 -26.74
CA ALA A 192 -7.56 32.86 -25.39
C ALA A 192 -7.97 34.31 -25.06
N ALA A 193 -7.69 35.25 -25.96
CA ALA A 193 -8.09 36.65 -25.81
C ALA A 193 -9.61 36.84 -25.80
N GLN A 194 -10.33 36.05 -26.62
CA GLN A 194 -11.79 36.07 -26.66
C GLN A 194 -12.40 35.54 -25.36
N THR A 195 -11.89 34.42 -24.83
CA THR A 195 -12.31 33.88 -23.53
C THR A 195 -12.14 34.93 -22.42
N ILE A 196 -11.03 35.68 -22.40
CA ILE A 196 -10.85 36.72 -21.38
C ILE A 196 -11.92 37.82 -21.49
N ARG A 197 -12.24 38.26 -22.71
CA ARG A 197 -13.30 39.27 -22.92
C ARG A 197 -14.64 38.77 -22.42
N GLU A 198 -14.98 37.52 -22.75
CA GLU A 198 -16.22 36.89 -22.29
C GLU A 198 -16.25 36.79 -20.78
N VAL A 199 -15.18 36.31 -20.15
CA VAL A 199 -15.08 36.12 -18.69
C VAL A 199 -15.29 37.44 -17.93
N LEU A 200 -14.76 38.55 -18.44
CA LEU A 200 -14.97 39.88 -17.87
C LEU A 200 -16.43 40.35 -17.93
N GLU A 201 -17.27 39.73 -18.77
CA GLU A 201 -18.70 40.05 -18.93
C GLU A 201 -19.63 39.10 -18.17
N ILE A 202 -19.16 37.91 -17.74
CA ILE A 202 -20.03 36.87 -17.12
C ILE A 202 -20.59 37.33 -15.76
N HIS A 203 -19.79 37.99 -14.93
CA HIS A 203 -20.20 38.53 -13.63
C HIS A 203 -19.22 39.61 -13.14
N PRO A 204 -19.59 40.42 -12.14
CA PRO A 204 -18.64 41.32 -11.49
C PRO A 204 -17.52 40.52 -10.80
N TRP A 205 -16.28 40.86 -11.13
CA TRP A 205 -15.08 40.30 -10.52
C TRP A 205 -14.55 41.19 -9.39
N PRO A 206 -13.89 40.63 -8.37
CA PRO A 206 -13.01 41.40 -7.51
C PRO A 206 -12.02 42.23 -8.32
N GLU A 207 -11.70 43.44 -7.87
CA GLU A 207 -10.86 44.40 -8.62
C GLU A 207 -9.52 43.81 -9.06
N ASP A 208 -8.85 43.08 -8.17
CA ASP A 208 -7.57 42.40 -8.47
C ASP A 208 -7.71 41.36 -9.59
N ASP A 209 -8.82 40.64 -9.65
CA ASP A 209 -9.05 39.57 -10.62
C ASP A 209 -9.47 40.13 -11.98
N ALA A 210 -10.30 41.18 -11.99
CA ALA A 210 -10.61 41.95 -13.20
C ALA A 210 -9.33 42.57 -13.80
N ALA A 211 -8.51 43.19 -12.95
CA ALA A 211 -7.24 43.78 -13.33
C ALA A 211 -6.26 42.70 -13.86
N TYR A 212 -6.22 41.53 -13.22
CA TYR A 212 -5.43 40.38 -13.68
C TYR A 212 -5.83 39.95 -15.10
N PHE A 213 -7.13 39.75 -15.36
CA PHE A 213 -7.63 39.36 -16.67
C PHE A 213 -7.30 40.38 -17.75
N LEU A 214 -7.52 41.67 -17.50
CA LEU A 214 -7.17 42.74 -18.45
C LEU A 214 -5.66 42.82 -18.71
N PHE A 215 -4.83 42.64 -17.68
CA PHE A 215 -3.39 42.60 -17.84
C PHE A 215 -2.97 41.40 -18.71
N ARG A 216 -3.54 40.22 -18.47
CA ARG A 216 -3.28 39.02 -19.29
C ARG A 216 -3.76 39.18 -20.72
N LEU A 217 -4.89 39.87 -20.93
CA LEU A 217 -5.38 40.22 -22.26
C LEU A 217 -4.38 41.11 -23.01
N ALA A 218 -3.83 42.13 -22.34
CA ALA A 218 -2.81 43.00 -22.92
C ALA A 218 -1.54 42.23 -23.32
N GLU A 219 -1.09 41.30 -22.47
CA GLU A 219 0.06 40.44 -22.78
C GLU A 219 -0.17 39.59 -24.03
N ILE A 220 -1.34 38.96 -24.15
CA ILE A 220 -1.68 38.12 -25.31
C ILE A 220 -1.79 38.98 -26.57
N GLN A 221 -2.45 40.13 -26.48
CA GLN A 221 -2.61 41.07 -27.59
C GLN A 221 -1.27 41.57 -28.11
N HIS A 222 -0.36 41.95 -27.23
CA HIS A 222 0.97 42.43 -27.64
C HIS A 222 1.86 41.29 -28.15
N THR A 223 1.96 40.20 -27.40
CA THR A 223 2.98 39.16 -27.63
C THR A 223 2.59 38.21 -28.75
N ASP A 224 1.34 37.76 -28.76
CA ASP A 224 0.90 36.68 -29.63
C ASP A 224 0.11 37.20 -30.84
N LEU A 225 -0.68 38.28 -30.65
CA LEU A 225 -1.51 38.86 -31.71
C LEU A 225 -0.89 40.08 -32.40
N GLN A 226 0.23 40.58 -31.88
CA GLN A 226 0.93 41.78 -32.39
C GLN A 226 0.03 43.03 -32.51
N ASP A 227 -0.99 43.12 -31.65
CA ASP A 227 -1.95 44.22 -31.58
C ASP A 227 -1.60 45.14 -30.40
N LEU A 228 -0.62 46.02 -30.63
CA LEU A 228 -0.12 46.96 -29.64
C LEU A 228 -1.19 47.97 -29.20
N GLU A 229 -2.07 48.39 -30.12
CA GLU A 229 -3.12 49.36 -29.82
C GLU A 229 -4.13 48.79 -28.84
N SER A 230 -4.63 47.57 -29.09
CA SER A 230 -5.53 46.90 -28.16
C SER A 230 -4.84 46.59 -26.83
N ALA A 231 -3.57 46.19 -26.86
CA ALA A 231 -2.80 45.92 -25.65
C ALA A 231 -2.66 47.18 -24.78
N ARG A 232 -2.34 48.33 -25.38
CA ARG A 232 -2.27 49.63 -24.69
C ARG A 232 -3.61 50.02 -24.11
N ALA A 233 -4.69 49.86 -24.86
CA ALA A 233 -6.04 50.15 -24.39
C ALA A 233 -6.43 49.28 -23.18
N ALA A 234 -6.06 48.00 -23.17
CA ALA A 234 -6.29 47.10 -22.03
C ALA A 234 -5.52 47.55 -20.78
N LEU A 235 -4.23 47.89 -20.90
CA LEU A 235 -3.43 48.42 -19.77
C LEU A 235 -3.96 49.76 -19.24
N GLN A 236 -4.39 50.66 -20.13
CA GLN A 236 -5.02 51.93 -19.73
C GLN A 236 -6.31 51.69 -18.94
N ARG A 237 -7.13 50.70 -19.30
CA ARG A 237 -8.30 50.32 -18.50
C ARG A 237 -7.92 49.82 -17.12
N VAL A 238 -6.86 49.02 -16.99
CA VAL A 238 -6.36 48.57 -15.67
C VAL A 238 -6.03 49.78 -14.78
N ILE A 239 -5.30 50.76 -15.31
CA ILE A 239 -4.91 51.96 -14.57
C ILE A 239 -6.13 52.81 -14.18
N GLN A 240 -7.08 52.99 -15.09
CA GLN A 240 -8.23 53.85 -14.87
C GLN A 240 -9.28 53.23 -13.94
N GLN A 241 -9.53 51.93 -14.06
CA GLN A 241 -10.59 51.25 -13.35
C GLN A 241 -10.13 50.64 -12.02
N PHE A 242 -8.86 50.27 -11.91
CA PHE A 242 -8.31 49.56 -10.76
C PHE A 242 -7.00 50.20 -10.24
N PRO A 243 -6.99 51.52 -9.98
CA PRO A 243 -5.77 52.30 -9.74
C PRO A 243 -4.93 51.80 -8.55
N GLU A 244 -5.56 51.25 -7.53
CA GLU A 244 -4.93 50.81 -6.29
C GLU A 244 -4.38 49.37 -6.35
N THR A 245 -4.59 48.66 -7.45
CA THR A 245 -4.12 47.27 -7.60
C THR A 245 -2.64 47.21 -7.96
N ARG A 246 -1.96 46.12 -7.58
CA ARG A 246 -0.58 45.85 -8.05
C ARG A 246 -0.52 45.77 -9.59
N HIS A 247 -1.59 45.31 -10.22
CA HIS A 247 -1.70 45.22 -11.67
C HIS A 247 -1.69 46.60 -12.34
N SER A 248 -2.26 47.63 -11.72
CA SER A 248 -2.16 49.03 -12.18
C SER A 248 -0.72 49.55 -12.15
N ALA A 249 0.01 49.33 -11.05
CA ALA A 249 1.44 49.70 -10.98
C ALA A 249 2.27 49.00 -12.05
N ASN A 250 2.01 47.70 -12.30
CA ASN A 250 2.65 46.95 -13.38
C ASN A 250 2.26 47.47 -14.77
N ALA A 251 0.99 47.87 -14.96
CA ALA A 251 0.51 48.43 -16.23
C ALA A 251 1.20 49.75 -16.55
N HIS A 252 1.42 50.63 -15.56
CA HIS A 252 2.21 51.86 -15.74
C HIS A 252 3.62 51.56 -16.25
N HIS A 253 4.32 50.66 -15.56
CA HIS A 253 5.68 50.27 -15.95
C HIS A 253 5.72 49.67 -17.36
N GLN A 254 4.76 48.78 -17.68
CA GLN A 254 4.68 48.13 -18.97
C GLN A 254 4.40 49.12 -20.11
N LEU A 255 3.44 50.04 -19.94
CA LEU A 255 3.15 51.09 -20.94
C LEU A 255 4.37 51.96 -21.20
N GLN A 256 5.06 52.40 -20.15
CA GLN A 256 6.28 53.20 -20.30
C GLN A 256 7.36 52.43 -21.07
N SER A 257 7.51 51.13 -20.82
CA SER A 257 8.46 50.30 -21.56
C SER A 257 8.16 50.23 -23.07
N TRP A 258 6.89 50.28 -23.47
CA TRP A 258 6.46 50.25 -24.87
C TRP A 258 6.51 51.61 -25.58
N GLU A 259 6.64 52.70 -24.82
CA GLU A 259 6.84 54.05 -25.40
C GLU A 259 8.31 54.34 -25.67
N LEU A 260 9.22 53.64 -24.97
CA LEU A 260 10.67 53.81 -25.08
C LEU A 260 11.33 52.82 -26.05
N ALA A 261 10.57 51.84 -26.58
CA ALA A 261 11.01 50.83 -27.53
C ALA A 261 10.73 51.27 -28.98
#